data_AF-A0A350M3H3-F1
#
_entry.id   AF-A0A350M3H3-F1
#
_cell.length_a   1.000
_cell.length_b   1.000
_cell.length_c   1.000
_cell.angle_alpha   90.00
_cell.angle_beta   90.00
_cell.angle_gamma   90.00
#
_symmetry.space_group_name_H-M   'P 1'
#
loop_
_entity.id
_entity.type
_entity.pdbx_description
1 polymer ?
#
loop_
_entity_poly.entity_id
_entity_poly.type
_entity_poly.pdbx_seq_one_letter_code
_entity_poly.pdbx_strand_id
1 'polypeptide(L)' 'MEEMTENIATALHGDTVITYGKSKIDFKRPWKRYTMYESIKEFTGHDISDMDENALRNLA' A
#
# COMPACT_ATOMS: atom_id res chain seq x y z
N MET A 1 14.84 4.71 2.65
CA MET A 1 13.81 4.19 3.58
C MET A 1 13.50 2.75 3.26
N GLU A 2 13.04 2.41 2.04
CA GLU A 2 12.78 1.02 1.61
C GLU A 2 13.97 0.08 1.87
N GLU A 3 15.19 0.49 1.50
CA GLU A 3 16.42 -0.30 1.76
C GLU A 3 16.66 -0.57 3.26
N MET A 4 16.44 0.42 4.12
CA MET A 4 16.63 0.26 5.56
C MET A 4 15.62 -0.76 6.11
N THR A 5 14.37 -0.67 5.66
CA THR A 5 13.30 -1.56 6.11
C THR A 5 13.49 -3.00 5.62
N GLU A 6 13.90 -3.20 4.37
CA GLU A 6 14.22 -4.53 3.83
C GLU A 6 15.39 -5.19 4.58
N ASN A 7 16.44 -4.42 4.89
CA ASN A 7 17.58 -4.90 5.67
C ASN A 7 17.17 -5.27 7.10
N ILE A 8 16.29 -4.48 7.74
CA ILE A 8 15.77 -4.78 9.07
C ILE A 8 14.93 -6.08 9.05
N ALA A 9 14.03 -6.24 8.07
CA ALA A 9 13.22 -7.45 7.92
C ALA A 9 14.12 -8.69 7.79
N THR A 10 15.12 -8.62 6.92
CA THR A 10 16.10 -9.70 6.72
C THR A 10 16.95 -9.96 7.97
N ALA A 11 17.40 -8.91 8.67
CA ALA A 11 18.22 -9.06 9.86
C ALA A 11 17.48 -9.67 11.05
N LEU A 12 16.17 -9.39 11.18
CA LEU A 12 15.36 -9.89 12.30
C LEU A 12 14.71 -11.25 12.02
N HIS A 13 14.28 -11.50 10.77
CA HIS A 13 13.49 -12.68 10.41
C HIS A 13 14.19 -13.63 9.44
N GLY A 14 15.35 -13.26 8.90
CA GLY A 14 16.09 -14.05 7.90
C GLY A 14 15.47 -14.03 6.50
N ASP A 15 14.32 -13.40 6.33
CA ASP A 15 13.58 -13.28 5.08
C ASP A 15 12.92 -11.90 4.99
N THR A 16 12.59 -11.49 3.77
CA THR A 16 11.78 -10.30 3.44
C THR A 16 10.29 -10.51 3.69
N VAL A 17 9.82 -11.77 3.78
CA VAL A 17 8.43 -12.12 4.04
C VAL A 17 8.19 -12.38 5.54
N ILE A 18 7.34 -11.56 6.14
CA ILE A 18 6.98 -11.66 7.57
C ILE A 18 5.51 -12.07 7.69
N THR A 19 5.20 -12.96 8.64
CA THR A 19 3.82 -13.28 8.99
C THR A 19 3.34 -12.37 10.11
N TYR A 20 2.31 -11.56 9.85
CA TYR A 20 1.66 -10.70 10.82
C TYR A 20 0.20 -11.12 11.00
N GLY A 21 -0.10 -11.75 12.15
CA GLY A 21 -1.40 -12.35 12.40
C GLY A 21 -1.70 -13.47 11.40
N LYS A 22 -2.72 -13.27 10.55
CA LYS A 22 -3.10 -14.20 9.46
C LYS A 22 -2.52 -13.81 8.09
N SER A 23 -1.89 -12.64 7.99
CA SER A 23 -1.42 -12.08 6.73
C SER A 23 0.08 -12.28 6.57
N LYS A 24 0.53 -12.41 5.32
CA LYS A 24 1.95 -12.34 4.96
C LYS A 24 2.25 -10.98 4.34
N ILE A 25 3.30 -10.33 4.82
CA ILE A 25 3.76 -9.02 4.35
C ILE A 25 5.15 -9.21 3.76
N ASP A 26 5.36 -8.78 2.53
CA ASP A 26 6.66 -8.81 1.86
C ASP A 26 7.26 -7.41 1.84
N PHE A 27 8.44 -7.26 2.43
CA PHE A 27 9.18 -6.00 2.51
C PHE A 27 10.19 -5.81 1.37
N LYS A 28 10.25 -6.73 0.41
CA LYS A 28 11.16 -6.65 -0.74
C LYS A 28 10.89 -5.40 -1.60
N ARG A 29 11.93 -4.62 -1.85
CA ARG A 29 11.87 -3.47 -2.77
C ARG A 29 11.87 -3.91 -4.25
N PRO A 30 11.35 -3.09 -5.17
CA PRO A 30 10.71 -1.78 -4.96
C PRO A 30 9.24 -1.91 -4.52
N TRP A 31 8.79 -1.05 -3.61
CA TRP A 31 7.37 -1.03 -3.22
C TRP A 31 6.52 -0.32 -4.28
N LYS A 32 5.29 -0.81 -4.51
CA LYS A 32 4.35 -0.15 -5.43
C LYS A 32 3.93 1.18 -4.82
N ARG A 33 4.21 2.27 -5.54
CA ARG A 33 3.85 3.62 -5.14
C ARG A 33 2.54 4.00 -5.82
N TYR A 34 1.62 4.55 -5.04
CA TYR A 34 0.38 5.09 -5.54
C TYR A 34 0.19 6.48 -4.98
N THR A 35 -0.38 7.36 -5.80
CA THR A 35 -1.09 8.53 -5.31
C THR A 35 -2.40 8.11 -4.65
N MET A 36 -3.02 9.00 -3.88
CA MET A 36 -4.30 8.72 -3.24
C MET A 36 -5.40 8.37 -4.27
N TYR A 37 -5.44 9.09 -5.40
CA TYR A 37 -6.37 8.85 -6.51
C TYR A 37 -6.19 7.47 -7.14
N GLU A 38 -4.94 7.09 -7.44
CA GLU A 38 -4.63 5.78 -8.01
C GLU A 38 -4.98 4.64 -7.04
N SER A 39 -4.74 4.84 -5.74
CA SER A 39 -5.09 3.84 -4.72
C SER A 39 -6.60 3.59 -4.70
N ILE A 40 -7.40 4.66 -4.69
CA ILE A 40 -8.87 4.54 -4.69
C ILE A 40 -9.34 3.87 -5.96
N LYS A 41 -8.81 4.26 -7.12
CA LYS A 41 -9.17 3.65 -8.40
C LYS A 41 -8.80 2.17 -8.49
N GLU A 42 -7.60 1.79 -8.06
CA GLU A 42 -7.11 0.41 -8.12
C GLU A 42 -7.94 -0.52 -7.21
N PHE A 43 -8.25 -0.06 -5.99
CA PHE A 43 -8.89 -0.93 -4.98
C PHE A 43 -10.42 -0.84 -4.94
N THR A 44 -11.02 0.25 -5.43
CA THR A 44 -12.48 0.43 -5.46
C THR A 44 -13.07 0.47 -6.87
N GLY A 45 -12.25 0.73 -7.90
CA GLY A 45 -12.70 0.93 -9.28
C GLY A 45 -13.24 2.33 -9.59
N HIS A 46 -13.38 3.20 -8.58
CA HIS A 46 -13.89 4.56 -8.75
C HIS A 46 -12.76 5.55 -9.05
N ASP A 47 -12.88 6.30 -10.14
CA ASP A 47 -11.99 7.41 -10.46
C ASP A 47 -12.52 8.69 -9.81
N ILE A 48 -11.76 9.22 -8.85
CA ILE A 48 -12.14 10.40 -8.08
C ILE A 48 -11.33 11.66 -8.46
N SER A 49 -10.55 11.59 -9.55
CA SER A 49 -9.59 12.65 -9.92
C SER A 49 -10.26 14.01 -10.19
N ASP A 50 -11.51 13.99 -10.64
CA ASP A 50 -12.31 15.19 -10.95
C ASP A 50 -13.48 15.41 -9.96
N MET A 51 -13.48 14.72 -8.82
CA MET A 51 -14.58 14.81 -7.84
C MET A 51 -14.32 15.88 -6.78
N ASP A 52 -15.35 16.67 -6.48
CA ASP A 52 -15.35 17.58 -5.33
C ASP A 52 -15.79 16.88 -4.04
N GLU A 53 -15.72 17.58 -2.91
CA GLU A 53 -16.05 17.00 -1.60
C GLU A 53 -17.51 16.50 -1.53
N ASN A 54 -18.45 17.19 -2.18
CA ASN A 54 -19.85 16.77 -2.22
C ASN A 54 -20.02 15.49 -3.04
N ALA A 55 -19.37 15.38 -4.19
CA ALA A 55 -19.38 14.19 -5.01
C ALA A 55 -18.74 13.00 -4.27
N LEU A 56 -17.62 13.22 -3.57
CA LEU A 56 -16.96 12.19 -2.76
C LEU A 56 -17.86 11.69 -1.63
N ARG A 57 -18.62 12.57 -0.97
CA ARG A 57 -19.57 12.19 0.10
C ARG A 57 -20.70 11.28 -0.38
N ASN A 58 -21.11 11.39 -1.65
CA ASN A 58 -22.16 10.56 -2.23
C ASN A 58 -21.67 9.20 -2.75
N LEU A 59 -20.35 8.95 -2.75
CA LEU A 59 -19.76 7.68 -3.20
C LEU A 59 -19.88 6.56 -2.14
N ALA A 60 -20.13 6.91 -0.88
CA ALA A 60 -20.25 6.00 0.28
C ALA A 60 -21.71 5.72 0.64
#